data_AF-A0A497J8W6-F1
#
_entry.id   AF-A0A497J8W6-F1
#
_cell.length_a   1.000
_cell.length_b   1.000
_cell.length_c   1.000
_cell.angle_alpha   90.00
_cell.angle_beta   90.00
_cell.angle_gamma   90.00
#
_symmetry.space_group_name_H-M   'P 1'
#
loop_
_entity.id
_entity.type
_entity.pdbx_description
1 polymer ?
#
loop_
_entity_poly.entity_id
_entity_poly.type
_entity_poly.pdbx_seq_one_letter_code
_entity_poly.pdbx_strand_id
1 'polypeptide(L)' 'MKVFKVQVYLEGDVDTLEDFEAYATFIVMAKDEGQAEVLVKEYTKKENLPKGDVEILNVEEVPIDQAQVLGLVVD' A
#
# COMPACT_ATOMS: atom_id res chain seq x y z
N MET A 1 -18.50 -3.76 2.50
CA MET A 1 -17.11 -3.49 2.91
C MET A 1 -16.31 -4.70 2.49
N LYS A 2 -15.16 -4.50 1.86
CA LYS A 2 -14.30 -5.52 1.28
C LYS A 2 -12.88 -5.31 1.80
N VAL A 3 -12.04 -6.35 1.70
CA VAL A 3 -10.61 -6.26 2.03
C VAL A 3 -9.84 -6.24 0.73
N PHE A 4 -8.83 -5.39 0.62
CA PHE A 4 -7.96 -5.28 -0.53
C PHE A 4 -6.50 -5.43 -0.12
N LYS A 5 -5.71 -6.10 -0.95
CA LYS A 5 -4.25 -5.99 -0.95
C LYS A 5 -3.87 -4.90 -1.92
N VAL A 6 -3.15 -3.89 -1.45
CA VAL A 6 -2.61 -2.83 -2.30
C VAL A 6 -1.10 -2.92 -2.25
N GLN A 7 -0.50 -3.31 -3.37
CA GLN A 7 0.94 -3.37 -3.53
C GLN A 7 1.43 -2.02 -4.03
N VAL A 8 2.43 -1.48 -3.36
CA VAL A 8 3.01 -0.19 -3.72
C VAL A 8 4.52 -0.27 -3.80
N TYR A 9 5.07 0.56 -4.66
CA TYR A 9 6.46 0.95 -4.64
C TYR A 9 6.57 2.33 -3.95
N LEU A 10 7.51 2.44 -3.03
CA LEU A 10 7.83 3.64 -2.28
C LEU A 10 9.22 4.08 -2.70
N GLU A 11 9.31 5.24 -3.35
CA GLU A 11 10.56 5.88 -3.69
C GLU A 11 10.83 7.01 -2.68
N GLY A 12 12.08 7.14 -2.25
CA GLY A 12 12.56 8.27 -1.46
C GLY A 12 12.60 9.53 -2.31
N ASP A 13 12.59 10.68 -1.63
CA ASP A 13 12.77 11.95 -2.32
C ASP A 13 14.25 12.10 -2.69
N VAL A 14 14.57 12.23 -3.98
CA VAL A 14 15.92 12.35 -4.54
C VAL A 14 16.69 13.54 -3.95
N ASP A 15 15.98 14.51 -3.37
CA ASP A 15 16.54 15.67 -2.68
C ASP A 15 17.05 15.38 -1.25
N THR A 16 16.70 14.21 -0.69
CA THR A 16 17.28 13.71 0.56
C THR A 16 18.36 12.66 0.24
N LEU A 17 19.52 12.73 0.89
CA LEU A 17 20.70 11.86 0.68
C LEU A 17 20.46 10.35 0.91
N GLU A 18 19.21 9.92 1.08
CA GLU A 18 18.78 8.55 1.29
C GLU A 18 17.96 8.09 0.07
N ASP A 19 18.65 7.49 -0.90
CA ASP A 19 18.03 6.71 -1.98
C ASP A 19 17.29 5.52 -1.32
N PHE A 20 16.03 5.73 -0.95
CA PHE A 20 15.18 4.71 -0.36
C PHE A 20 14.27 4.13 -1.42
N GLU A 21 14.40 2.84 -1.71
CA GLU A 21 13.48 2.12 -2.59
C GLU A 21 12.91 0.95 -1.81
N ALA A 22 11.59 0.86 -1.67
CA ALA A 22 10.95 -0.27 -1.01
C ALA A 22 9.63 -0.67 -1.65
N TYR A 23 9.33 -1.95 -1.53
CA TYR A 23 8.02 -2.51 -1.87
C TYR A 23 7.24 -2.76 -0.60
N ALA A 24 5.99 -2.32 -0.56
CA ALA A 24 5.10 -2.54 0.57
C ALA A 24 3.75 -3.12 0.10
N THR A 25 3.14 -3.91 0.97
CA THR A 25 1.76 -4.40 0.77
C THR A 25 0.88 -3.90 1.90
N PHE A 26 -0.13 -3.11 1.56
CA PHE A 26 -1.15 -2.64 2.48
C PHE A 26 -2.36 -3.57 2.44
N ILE A 27 -2.93 -3.86 3.62
CA ILE A 27 -4.23 -4.53 3.76
C ILE A 27 -5.27 -3.50 4.13
N VAL A 28 -6.22 -3.24 3.23
CA VAL A 28 -7.14 -2.09 3.31
C VAL A 28 -8.58 -2.57 3.35
N MET A 29 -9.37 -2.07 4.29
CA MET A 29 -10.83 -2.22 4.23
C MET A 29 -11.46 -1.03 3.51
N ALA A 30 -12.13 -1.28 2.38
CA ALA A 30 -12.76 -0.24 1.56
C ALA A 30 -14.06 -0.73 0.91
N LYS A 31 -14.83 0.19 0.30
CA LYS A 31 -16.04 -0.14 -0.48
C LYS A 31 -15.71 -0.71 -1.85
N ASP A 32 -14.65 -0.21 -2.47
CA ASP A 32 -14.18 -0.53 -3.81
C ASP A 32 -12.67 -0.25 -3.93
N GLU A 33 -12.08 -0.66 -5.05
CA GLU A 33 -10.65 -0.53 -5.34
C GLU A 33 -10.20 0.93 -5.34
N GLY A 34 -10.98 1.82 -5.96
CA GLY A 34 -10.65 3.25 -6.02
C GLY A 34 -10.57 3.89 -4.63
N GLN A 35 -11.46 3.50 -3.72
CA GLN A 35 -11.37 3.94 -2.33
C GLN A 35 -10.14 3.35 -1.62
N ALA A 36 -9.78 2.09 -1.89
CA ALA A 36 -8.59 1.47 -1.31
C ALA A 36 -7.30 2.22 -1.71
N GLU A 37 -7.17 2.60 -2.98
CA GLU A 37 -6.03 3.39 -3.47
C GLU A 37 -5.90 4.75 -2.78
N VAL A 38 -7.02 5.47 -2.65
CA VAL A 38 -7.05 6.79 -2.00
C VAL A 38 -6.59 6.67 -0.55
N LEU A 39 -7.08 5.65 0.17
CA LEU A 39 -6.72 5.43 1.58
C LEU A 39 -5.23 5.15 1.75
N VAL A 40 -4.61 4.38 0.85
CA VAL A 40 -3.16 4.11 0.90
C VAL A 40 -2.35 5.38 0.66
N LYS A 41 -2.69 6.16 -0.38
CA LYS A 41 -2.01 7.44 -0.67
C LYS A 41 -2.13 8.43 0.49
N GLU A 42 -3.30 8.53 1.12
CA GLU A 42 -3.52 9.39 2.29
C GLU A 42 -2.74 8.90 3.52
N TYR A 43 -2.71 7.59 3.76
CA TYR A 43 -1.98 7.00 4.88
C TYR A 43 -0.48 7.23 4.77
N THR A 44 0.12 7.00 3.59
CA THR A 44 1.56 7.21 3.38
C THR A 44 1.96 8.66 3.62
N LYS A 45 1.16 9.62 3.12
CA LYS A 45 1.37 11.06 3.38
C LYS A 45 1.28 11.40 4.87
N LYS A 46 0.37 10.77 5.60
CA LYS A 46 0.14 11.04 7.03
C LYS A 46 1.28 10.52 7.90
N GLU A 47 1.75 9.30 7.64
CA GLU A 47 2.77 8.64 8.47
C GLU A 47 4.20 9.11 8.18
N ASN A 48 4.39 10.04 7.22
CA ASN A 48 5.72 10.46 6.75
C ASN A 48 6.62 9.27 6.37
N LEU A 49 6.00 8.21 5.83
CA LEU A 49 6.74 7.22 5.05
C LEU A 49 7.47 7.95 3.91
N PRO A 50 8.59 7.41 3.39
CA PRO A 50 9.54 8.11 2.53
C PRO A 50 8.86 9.09 1.57
N LYS A 51 9.35 10.34 1.58
CA LYS A 51 8.66 11.52 1.05
C LYS A 51 8.45 11.54 -0.46
N GLY A 52 8.96 10.54 -1.19
CA GLY A 52 8.80 10.49 -2.63
C GLY A 52 7.43 9.97 -3.04
N ASP A 53 7.32 9.69 -4.34
CA ASP A 53 6.07 9.28 -4.95
C ASP A 53 5.70 7.83 -4.55
N VAL A 54 4.41 7.63 -4.29
CA VAL A 54 3.83 6.30 -4.07
C VAL A 54 3.25 5.81 -5.38
N GLU A 55 3.89 4.80 -5.96
CA GLU A 55 3.35 4.11 -7.13
C GLU A 55 2.53 2.91 -6.69
N ILE A 56 1.24 2.88 -7.07
CA ILE A 56 0.39 1.72 -6.85
C ILE A 56 0.64 0.74 -8.00
N LEU A 57 1.16 -0.44 -7.65
CA LEU A 57 1.50 -1.48 -8.61
C LEU A 57 0.30 -2.40 -8.89
N ASN A 58 -0.47 -2.71 -7.85
CA ASN A 58 -1.59 -3.64 -7.94
C ASN A 58 -2.61 -3.42 -6.81
N VAL A 59 -3.88 -3.67 -7.11
CA VAL A 59 -4.98 -3.69 -6.15
C VAL A 59 -5.77 -4.97 -6.36
N GLU A 60 -5.87 -5.80 -5.33
CA GLU A 60 -6.56 -7.09 -5.40
C GLU A 60 -7.61 -7.20 -4.29
N GLU A 61 -8.87 -7.43 -4.64
CA GLU A 61 -9.91 -7.78 -3.66
C GLU A 61 -9.62 -9.16 -3.06
N VAL A 62 -9.58 -9.23 -1.73
CA VAL A 62 -9.41 -10.48 -1.00
C VAL A 62 -10.78 -11.02 -0.60
N PRO A 63 -11.17 -12.23 -1.06
CA PRO A 63 -12.40 -12.86 -0.62
C PRO A 63 -12.31 -13.19 0.87
N ILE A 64 -13.24 -12.66 1.68
CA ILE A 64 -13.25 -12.83 3.15
C ILE A 64 -14.29 -13.85 3.62
N ASP A 65 -14.82 -14.66 2.70
CA ASP A 65 -15.80 -15.69 3.01
C ASP A 65 -15.19 -16.90 3.73
N GLN A 66 -13.85 -17.01 3.78
CA GLN A 66 -13.13 -18.08 4.47
C GLN A 66 -11.90 -17.56 5.22
N ALA A 67 -11.49 -18.28 6.27
CA ALA A 67 -10.24 -18.01 6.98
C ALA A 67 -9.05 -18.36 6.07
N GLN A 68 -8.18 -17.38 5.80
CA GLN A 68 -7.01 -17.57 4.95
C GLN A 68 -5.86 -16.64 5.33
N VAL A 69 -4.65 -16.97 4.88
CA VAL A 69 -3.48 -16.10 5.00
C VAL A 69 -3.57 -14.99 3.96
N LEU A 70 -3.65 -13.74 4.42
CA LEU A 70 -3.78 -12.57 3.54
C LEU A 70 -2.46 -12.16 2.89
N GLY A 71 -1.31 -12.65 3.36
CA GLY A 71 -0.02 -12.35 2.77
C GLY A 71 1.13 -12.70 3.70
N LEU A 72 2.33 -12.68 3.13
CA LEU A 72 3.60 -12.75 3.86
C LEU A 72 4.33 -11.42 3.63
N VAL A 73 4.67 -10.72 4.71
CA VAL A 73 5.54 -9.55 4.65
C VAL A 73 6.95 -10.04 4.97
N VAL A 74 7.88 -9.84 4.04
CA VAL A 74 9.30 -10.16 4.21
C VAL A 74 10.05 -8.83 4.26
N ASP A 75 10.82 -8.63 5.33
CA ASP A 75 11.71 -7.49 5.59
C ASP A 75 13.05 -7.66 4.86
#